data_AF-A0AAJ2BIS6-F1
#
_entry.id   AF-A0AAJ2BIS6-F1
#
_cell.length_a   1.000
_cell.length_b   1.000
_cell.length_c   1.000
_cell.angle_alpha   90.00
_cell.angle_beta   90.00
_cell.angle_gamma   90.00
#
_symmetry.space_group_name_H-M   'P 1'
#
loop_
_entity.id
_entity.type
_entity.pdbx_description
1 polymer ?
#
loop_
_entity_poly.entity_id
_entity_poly.type
_entity_poly.pdbx_seq_one_letter_code
_entity_poly.pdbx_strand_id
1 'polypeptide(L)'
;MDRILLSERSQVFAACAPGQVSEYVGRHLGNHRLQIPRAAAARASLAHRSFAALDLCRLHYAGQVRILAPALDDLYHLQILLRGRCLWQGREEARCYGPGELMLLNPSEPVDLVYSDDCEKFIVKLPAPLLARVCQAQGWTLPADGIRFVQPLAQRPSGDILDLLALICHEAEEGLSNGLHEPYLQILVAKLLLQLPSNLKPQADRPEPCGRFTRLLDYLEAHLGEELSPRQLAAQVHLSERALFGLFQREVGCAPLEFVRRRRLERARAMLLDPRAPARSVTEVALAHGFLHLGRFAQQYKARFGESPSATWRGRSS
;
A
#
# COMPACT_ATOMS: atom_id res chain seq x y z
N MET A 1 -8.42 13.35 -8.53
CA MET A 1 -8.26 14.21 -7.35
C MET A 1 -6.77 14.29 -7.11
N ASP A 2 -6.19 15.49 -7.05
CA ASP A 2 -4.75 15.62 -6.82
C ASP A 2 -4.41 15.16 -5.39
N ARG A 3 -3.44 14.24 -5.28
CA ARG A 3 -3.00 13.67 -3.99
C ARG A 3 -2.08 14.65 -3.28
N ILE A 4 -2.67 15.62 -2.59
CA ILE A 4 -1.93 16.62 -1.82
C ILE A 4 -1.64 16.07 -0.41
N LEU A 5 -0.37 15.76 -0.14
CA LEU A 5 0.12 15.35 1.18
C LEU A 5 0.63 16.60 1.92
N LEU A 6 -0.31 17.30 2.56
CA LEU A 6 -0.17 18.62 3.19
C LEU A 6 0.01 19.78 2.19
N SER A 7 -0.86 20.79 2.34
CA SER A 7 -0.86 22.05 1.62
C SER A 7 -0.05 23.12 2.37
N GLU A 8 0.01 24.33 1.80
CA GLU A 8 0.66 25.49 2.42
C GLU A 8 0.04 25.87 3.77
N ARG A 9 -1.23 25.51 4.02
CA ARG A 9 -1.87 25.71 5.33
C ARG A 9 -1.10 25.02 6.45
N SER A 10 -0.44 23.90 6.13
CA SER A 10 0.32 23.10 7.07
C SER A 10 1.76 23.59 7.33
N GLN A 11 2.18 24.68 6.70
CA GLN A 11 3.55 25.14 6.77
C GLN A 11 3.92 25.66 8.16
N VAL A 12 5.01 25.12 8.72
CA VAL A 12 5.62 25.58 9.98
C VAL A 12 6.89 26.37 9.68
N PHE A 13 7.71 25.87 8.75
CA PHE A 13 8.91 26.53 8.27
C PHE A 13 8.90 26.58 6.75
N ALA A 14 9.01 27.78 6.16
CA ALA A 14 9.10 27.95 4.72
C ALA A 14 10.54 27.91 4.19
N ALA A 15 11.47 28.54 4.92
CA ALA A 15 12.89 28.56 4.59
C ALA A 15 13.69 29.00 5.82
N CYS A 16 14.23 28.05 6.58
CA CYS A 16 15.06 28.35 7.75
C CYS A 16 16.31 27.47 7.83
N ALA A 17 17.10 27.64 8.90
CA ALA A 17 18.30 26.83 9.11
C ALA A 17 17.91 25.36 9.38
N PRO A 18 18.60 24.36 8.78
CA PRO A 18 18.30 22.95 8.97
C PRO A 18 18.30 22.50 10.43
N GLY A 19 19.13 23.12 11.27
CA GLY A 19 19.14 22.85 12.71
C GLY A 19 17.81 23.18 13.40
N GLN A 20 17.12 24.25 13.01
CA GLN A 20 15.81 24.61 13.58
C GLN A 20 14.73 23.60 13.18
N VAL A 21 14.74 23.16 11.92
CA VAL A 21 13.84 22.10 11.46
C VAL A 21 14.16 20.78 12.16
N SER A 22 15.44 20.42 12.30
CA SER A 22 15.87 19.21 13.01
C SER A 22 15.44 19.22 14.48
N GLU A 23 15.55 20.35 15.17
CA GLU A 23 15.06 20.49 16.55
C GLU A 23 13.54 20.31 16.64
N TYR A 24 12.79 20.91 15.72
CA TYR A 24 11.33 20.73 15.66
C TYR A 24 10.95 19.27 15.39
N VAL A 25 11.62 18.62 14.43
CA VAL A 25 11.45 17.20 14.12
C VAL A 25 11.80 16.33 15.33
N GLY A 26 12.86 16.67 16.07
CA GLY A 26 13.24 16.00 17.31
C GLY A 26 12.09 15.95 18.33
N ARG A 27 11.44 17.10 18.55
CA ARG A 27 10.34 17.24 19.51
C ARG A 27 9.04 16.53 19.09
N HIS A 28 8.75 16.47 17.78
CA HIS A 28 7.45 15.99 17.29
C HIS A 28 7.50 14.58 16.67
N LEU A 29 8.54 14.29 15.91
CA LEU A 29 8.66 13.05 15.13
C LEU A 29 9.64 12.05 15.75
N GLY A 30 10.57 12.49 16.60
CA GLY A 30 11.51 11.62 17.30
C GLY A 30 12.94 12.15 17.23
N ASN A 31 13.69 11.84 18.28
CA ASN A 31 15.06 12.30 18.46
C ASN A 31 15.97 11.73 17.36
N HIS A 32 16.80 12.61 16.79
CA HIS A 32 17.81 12.23 15.81
C HIS A 32 18.94 13.25 15.85
N ARG A 33 20.07 12.89 15.23
CA ARG A 33 21.20 13.77 14.98
C ARG A 33 21.24 14.11 13.50
N LEU A 34 21.18 15.39 13.20
CA LEU A 34 21.43 15.94 11.87
C LEU A 34 22.93 16.16 11.66
N GLN A 35 23.47 15.65 10.56
CA GLN A 35 24.82 15.96 10.07
C GLN A 35 24.71 16.63 8.69
N ILE A 36 25.43 17.73 8.51
CA ILE A 36 25.45 18.50 7.26
C ILE A 36 26.89 18.46 6.72
N PRO A 37 27.18 17.65 5.69
CA PRO A 37 28.54 17.48 5.17
C PRO A 37 29.15 18.76 4.57
N ARG A 38 28.32 19.71 4.10
CA ARG A 38 28.76 21.01 3.58
C ARG A 38 27.93 22.12 4.22
N ALA A 39 28.58 22.98 5.02
CA ALA A 39 27.93 24.04 5.81
C ALA A 39 27.34 25.23 5.00
N ALA A 40 27.38 25.20 3.67
CA ALA A 40 26.95 26.32 2.84
C ALA A 40 25.41 26.37 2.74
N ALA A 41 24.82 27.44 3.29
CA ALA A 41 23.48 27.99 3.01
C ALA A 41 22.33 26.97 2.81
N ALA A 42 22.42 25.78 3.41
CA ALA A 42 21.35 24.82 3.32
C ALA A 42 20.13 25.43 4.00
N ARG A 43 19.02 25.50 3.27
CA ARG A 43 17.72 25.92 3.81
C ARG A 43 16.87 24.69 4.01
N ALA A 44 15.94 24.76 4.94
CA ALA A 44 15.01 23.67 5.20
C ALA A 44 13.59 24.21 5.28
N SER A 45 12.64 23.37 4.89
CA SER A 45 11.22 23.64 5.03
C SER A 45 10.52 22.43 5.64
N LEU A 46 9.50 22.71 6.43
CA LEU A 46 8.70 21.70 7.08
C LEU A 46 7.24 22.15 7.16
N ALA A 47 6.35 21.25 6.78
CA ALA A 47 4.92 21.34 7.04
C ALA A 47 4.52 20.21 7.97
N HIS A 48 3.65 20.49 8.94
CA HIS A 48 3.26 19.52 9.95
C HIS A 48 1.82 19.72 10.44
N ARG A 49 1.15 18.60 10.64
CA ARG A 49 -0.17 18.49 11.28
C ARG A 49 -0.23 17.24 12.12
N SER A 50 -0.98 17.31 13.21
CA SER A 50 -1.35 16.14 13.98
C SER A 50 -2.77 15.72 13.61
N PHE A 51 -3.00 14.42 13.49
CA PHE A 51 -4.31 13.83 13.26
C PHE A 51 -4.52 12.68 14.25
N ALA A 52 -5.33 12.94 15.28
CA ALA A 52 -5.40 12.08 16.46
C ALA A 52 -4.00 11.79 17.02
N ALA A 53 -3.57 10.52 17.01
CA ALA A 53 -2.26 10.09 17.51
C ALA A 53 -1.17 10.06 16.41
N LEU A 54 -1.48 10.43 15.17
CA LEU A 54 -0.51 10.52 14.08
C LEU A 54 0.09 11.91 13.99
N ASP A 55 1.36 11.98 13.61
CA ASP A 55 1.97 13.20 13.09
C ASP A 55 2.27 13.03 11.60
N LEU A 56 1.76 13.96 10.81
CA LEU A 56 1.92 14.05 9.37
C LEU A 56 2.93 15.17 9.11
N CYS A 57 4.04 14.85 8.46
CA CYS A 57 5.12 15.81 8.25
C CYS A 57 5.63 15.74 6.81
N ARG A 58 5.72 16.88 6.15
CA ARG A 58 6.43 17.03 4.88
C ARG A 58 7.70 17.81 5.13
N LEU A 59 8.84 17.23 4.77
CA LEU A 59 10.17 17.71 5.12
C LEU A 59 11.03 17.82 3.87
N HIS A 60 11.73 18.94 3.74
CA HIS A 60 12.74 19.15 2.71
C HIS A 60 13.98 19.84 3.30
N TYR A 61 15.15 19.34 2.94
CA TYR A 61 16.44 19.98 3.19
C TYR A 61 17.06 20.33 1.83
N ALA A 62 17.33 21.60 1.59
CA ALA A 62 18.04 22.10 0.42
C ALA A 62 19.55 21.94 0.63
N GLY A 63 20.04 20.73 0.39
CA GLY A 63 21.44 20.33 0.61
C GLY A 63 21.54 18.90 1.14
N GLN A 64 22.63 18.21 0.81
CA GLN A 64 22.86 16.86 1.30
C GLN A 64 22.94 16.88 2.83
N VAL A 65 22.21 15.98 3.48
CA VAL A 65 22.25 15.79 4.93
C VAL A 65 22.26 14.30 5.26
N ARG A 66 22.80 13.97 6.44
CA ARG A 66 22.72 12.62 7.02
C ARG A 66 21.95 12.67 8.34
N ILE A 67 21.00 11.77 8.50
CA ILE A 67 20.16 11.63 9.69
C ILE A 67 20.54 10.34 10.40
N LEU A 68 20.90 10.46 11.67
CA LEU A 68 21.32 9.35 12.52
C LEU A 68 20.43 9.28 13.75
N ALA A 69 19.93 8.10 14.11
CA ALA A 69 19.31 7.86 15.40
C ALA A 69 19.68 6.46 15.91
N PRO A 70 19.99 6.27 17.21
CA PRO A 70 20.28 4.95 17.75
C PRO A 70 19.04 4.03 17.72
N ALA A 71 17.87 4.62 17.89
CA ALA A 71 16.54 4.03 17.77
C ALA A 71 15.51 5.16 17.65
N LEU A 72 14.27 4.84 17.29
CA LEU A 72 13.12 5.75 17.30
C LEU A 72 12.21 5.54 18.53
N ASP A 73 12.76 4.94 19.59
CA ASP A 73 12.05 4.56 20.82
C ASP A 73 10.82 3.69 20.52
N ASP A 74 9.61 4.25 20.66
CA ASP A 74 8.32 3.59 20.43
C ASP A 74 7.61 4.12 19.16
N LEU A 75 8.35 4.62 18.17
CA LEU A 75 7.79 5.25 16.98
C LEU A 75 8.14 4.48 15.69
N TYR A 76 7.12 4.16 14.89
CA TYR A 76 7.31 3.80 13.49
C TYR A 76 7.29 5.06 12.63
N HIS A 77 8.18 5.14 11.65
CA HIS A 77 8.13 6.18 10.61
C HIS A 77 7.82 5.55 9.26
N LEU A 78 6.61 5.78 8.76
CA LEU A 78 6.29 5.53 7.36
C LEU A 78 6.74 6.73 6.53
N GLN A 79 7.64 6.54 5.58
CA GLN A 79 8.21 7.59 4.76
C GLN A 79 7.93 7.34 3.29
N ILE A 80 7.46 8.36 2.57
CA ILE A 80 7.28 8.35 1.11
C ILE A 80 8.18 9.45 0.56
N LEU A 81 9.09 9.08 -0.34
CA LEU A 81 9.92 10.08 -1.03
C LEU A 81 9.08 10.79 -2.09
N LEU A 82 9.08 12.13 -2.06
CA LEU A 82 8.37 12.96 -3.03
C LEU A 82 9.31 13.48 -4.12
N ARG A 83 10.54 13.83 -3.75
CA ARG A 83 11.62 14.26 -4.65
C ARG A 83 12.98 13.78 -4.15
N GLY A 84 13.98 13.80 -5.04
CA GLY A 84 15.34 13.42 -4.73
C GLY A 84 15.52 11.93 -4.43
N ARG A 85 16.54 11.62 -3.64
CA ARG A 85 16.94 10.26 -3.27
C ARG A 85 17.30 10.17 -1.79
N CYS A 86 17.09 9.00 -1.22
CA CYS A 86 17.48 8.68 0.15
C CYS A 86 18.21 7.35 0.16
N LEU A 87 19.48 7.35 0.56
CA LEU A 87 20.23 6.14 0.85
C LEU A 87 19.99 5.73 2.31
N TRP A 88 19.34 4.60 2.51
CA TRP A 88 19.24 3.95 3.81
C TRP A 88 20.39 2.96 3.99
N GLN A 89 21.03 2.99 5.16
CA GLN A 89 22.08 2.05 5.54
C GLN A 89 21.54 1.14 6.65
N GLY A 90 21.30 -0.12 6.31
CA GLY A 90 21.03 -1.19 7.27
C GLY A 90 22.33 -1.77 7.84
N ARG A 91 22.20 -2.84 8.63
CA ARG A 91 23.36 -3.51 9.25
C ARG A 91 24.25 -4.23 8.23
N GLU A 92 23.64 -4.90 7.25
CA GLU A 92 24.33 -5.76 6.27
C GLU A 92 24.12 -5.32 4.82
N GLU A 93 23.17 -4.42 4.58
CA GLU A 93 22.78 -3.97 3.26
C GLU A 93 22.44 -2.49 3.24
N ALA A 94 22.53 -1.87 2.07
CA ALA A 94 22.12 -0.49 1.84
C ALA A 94 21.16 -0.43 0.66
N ARG A 95 20.19 0.49 0.72
CA ARG A 95 19.22 0.69 -0.35
C ARG A 95 19.02 2.17 -0.63
N CYS A 96 19.08 2.53 -1.91
CA CYS A 96 18.68 3.85 -2.39
C CYS A 96 17.20 3.83 -2.74
N TYR A 97 16.44 4.72 -2.11
CA TYR A 97 15.04 5.00 -2.43
C TYR A 97 14.94 6.26 -3.29
N GLY A 98 13.98 6.28 -4.21
CA GLY A 98 13.64 7.42 -5.07
C GLY A 98 12.17 7.85 -4.97
N PRO A 99 11.74 8.81 -5.81
CA PRO A 99 10.40 9.37 -5.72
C PRO A 99 9.29 8.33 -5.90
N GLY A 100 8.29 8.38 -5.02
CA GLY A 100 7.15 7.48 -4.92
C GLY A 100 7.43 6.18 -4.18
N GLU A 101 8.67 5.88 -3.79
CA GLU A 101 8.97 4.68 -3.00
C GLU A 101 8.68 4.87 -1.52
N LEU A 102 8.30 3.76 -0.89
CA LEU A 102 7.96 3.67 0.53
C LEU A 102 9.14 3.11 1.33
N MET A 103 9.36 3.66 2.51
CA MET A 103 10.24 3.12 3.53
C MET A 103 9.49 3.13 4.86
N LEU A 104 9.64 2.09 5.68
CA LEU A 104 9.09 2.06 7.04
C LEU A 104 10.22 1.78 8.02
N LEU A 105 10.48 2.69 8.95
CA LEU A 105 11.49 2.51 10.00
C LEU A 105 10.85 1.89 11.25
N ASN A 106 11.43 0.80 11.75
CA ASN A 106 11.01 0.16 12.99
C ASN A 106 11.51 0.93 14.24
N PRO A 107 10.78 0.91 15.37
CA PRO A 107 11.13 1.67 16.57
C PRO A 107 12.50 1.31 17.17
N SER A 108 12.79 0.01 17.31
CA SER A 108 14.01 -0.48 17.97
C SER A 108 15.19 -0.72 17.02
N GLU A 109 15.21 -0.06 15.86
CA GLU A 109 16.27 -0.22 14.86
C GLU A 109 17.01 1.11 14.64
N PRO A 110 18.34 1.07 14.48
CA PRO A 110 19.11 2.27 14.24
C PRO A 110 18.74 2.87 12.88
N VAL A 111 18.69 4.18 12.84
CA VAL A 111 18.41 4.96 11.64
C VAL A 111 19.70 5.56 11.13
N ASP A 112 20.02 5.27 9.87
CA ASP A 112 21.11 5.91 9.14
C ASP A 112 20.66 6.19 7.71
N LEU A 113 20.41 7.47 7.43
CA LEU A 113 19.85 7.92 6.17
C LEU A 113 20.68 9.07 5.60
N VAL A 114 21.03 8.98 4.32
CA VAL A 114 21.68 10.07 3.57
C VAL A 114 20.72 10.59 2.52
N TYR A 115 20.40 11.87 2.59
CA TYR A 115 19.49 12.56 1.67
C TYR A 115 20.27 13.26 0.55
N SER A 116 19.76 13.22 -0.68
CA SER A 116 20.23 14.12 -1.73
C SER A 116 19.90 15.58 -1.40
N ASP A 117 20.49 16.50 -2.15
CA ASP A 117 20.32 17.95 -1.96
C ASP A 117 18.91 18.48 -2.28
N ASP A 118 18.15 17.73 -3.07
CA ASP A 118 16.77 18.02 -3.45
C ASP A 118 15.75 17.12 -2.74
N CYS A 119 16.18 16.36 -1.72
CA CYS A 119 15.33 15.37 -1.06
C CYS A 119 14.14 16.03 -0.37
N GLU A 120 12.94 15.59 -0.75
CA GLU A 120 11.69 15.96 -0.13
C GLU A 120 10.91 14.69 0.16
N LYS A 121 10.32 14.60 1.36
CA LYS A 121 9.57 13.42 1.78
C LYS A 121 8.39 13.75 2.65
N PHE A 122 7.43 12.84 2.62
CA PHE A 122 6.31 12.79 3.54
C PHE A 122 6.56 11.70 4.58
N ILE A 123 6.30 12.02 5.85
CA ILE A 123 6.52 11.16 7.00
C ILE A 123 5.20 11.07 7.77
N VAL A 124 4.78 9.84 8.06
CA VAL A 124 3.75 9.56 9.04
C VAL A 124 4.44 8.93 10.24
N LYS A 125 4.38 9.59 11.39
CA LYS A 125 4.76 9.00 12.67
C LYS A 125 3.58 8.20 13.20
N LEU A 126 3.80 6.92 13.47
CA LEU A 126 2.83 6.04 14.11
C LEU A 126 3.40 5.56 15.46
N PRO A 127 2.77 5.92 16.59
CA PRO A 127 3.15 5.38 17.88
C PRO A 127 2.93 3.86 17.95
N ALA A 128 3.87 3.13 18.55
CA ALA A 128 3.75 1.69 18.75
C ALA A 128 2.51 1.28 19.57
N PRO A 129 2.11 2.01 20.63
CA PRO A 129 0.86 1.72 21.33
C PRO A 129 -0.38 1.85 20.43
N LEU A 130 -0.37 2.81 19.49
CA LEU A 130 -1.46 2.97 18.52
C LEU A 130 -1.52 1.75 17.60
N LEU A 131 -0.39 1.36 17.01
CA LEU A 131 -0.32 0.22 16.10
C LEU A 131 -0.74 -1.08 16.82
N ALA A 132 -0.22 -1.31 18.03
CA ALA A 132 -0.58 -2.45 18.87
C ALA A 132 -2.09 -2.52 19.16
N ARG A 133 -2.69 -1.40 19.58
CA ARG A 133 -4.13 -1.30 19.87
C ARG A 133 -4.97 -1.61 18.64
N VAL A 134 -4.63 -1.03 17.48
CA VAL A 134 -5.38 -1.27 16.24
C VAL A 134 -5.20 -2.71 15.76
N CYS A 135 -4.00 -3.28 15.85
CA CYS A 135 -3.74 -4.68 15.54
C CYS A 135 -4.57 -5.62 16.43
N GLN A 136 -4.62 -5.38 17.73
CA GLN A 136 -5.45 -6.16 18.66
C GLN A 136 -6.94 -6.05 18.33
N ALA A 137 -7.45 -4.84 18.10
CA ALA A 137 -8.84 -4.62 17.70
C ALA A 137 -9.17 -5.31 16.37
N GLN A 138 -8.18 -5.47 15.50
CA GLN A 138 -8.27 -6.21 14.25
C GLN A 138 -7.93 -7.70 14.39
N GLY A 139 -7.86 -8.26 15.60
CA GLY A 139 -7.70 -9.71 15.81
C GLY A 139 -6.32 -10.26 15.43
N TRP A 140 -5.27 -9.45 15.56
CA TRP A 140 -3.89 -9.89 15.42
C TRP A 140 -3.28 -10.23 16.79
N THR A 141 -2.50 -11.31 16.82
CA THR A 141 -1.65 -11.65 17.96
C THR A 141 -0.40 -10.78 17.93
N LEU A 142 -0.16 -10.04 19.01
CA LEU A 142 1.04 -9.22 19.14
C LEU A 142 2.25 -10.08 19.55
N PRO A 143 3.40 -9.94 18.86
CA PRO A 143 4.67 -10.53 19.29
C PRO A 143 5.13 -9.94 20.62
N ALA A 144 5.80 -10.75 21.45
CA ALA A 144 6.36 -10.30 22.73
C ALA A 144 7.42 -9.19 22.55
N ASP A 145 8.23 -9.29 21.49
CA ASP A 145 9.30 -8.32 21.18
C ASP A 145 8.83 -7.13 20.33
N GLY A 146 7.51 -6.93 20.22
CA GLY A 146 6.90 -5.87 19.43
C GLY A 146 6.69 -6.20 17.94
N ILE A 147 5.90 -5.35 17.29
CA ILE A 147 5.60 -5.48 15.85
C ILE A 147 6.83 -5.05 15.06
N ARG A 148 7.22 -5.84 14.06
CA ARG A 148 8.31 -5.51 13.15
C ARG A 148 7.88 -5.74 11.72
N PHE A 149 8.19 -4.78 10.87
CA PHE A 149 8.02 -4.90 9.43
C PHE A 149 9.37 -5.22 8.79
N VAL A 150 9.32 -6.00 7.72
CA VAL A 150 10.52 -6.39 7.00
C VAL A 150 11.08 -5.18 6.26
N GLN A 151 12.39 -4.95 6.41
CA GLN A 151 13.17 -3.95 5.70
C GLN A 151 14.36 -4.63 5.01
N PRO A 152 14.90 -4.06 3.92
CA PRO A 152 14.38 -2.92 3.18
C PRO A 152 13.12 -3.28 2.37
N LEU A 153 12.29 -2.26 2.09
CA LEU A 153 11.11 -2.42 1.26
C LEU A 153 11.43 -2.03 -0.19
N ALA A 154 11.02 -2.85 -1.16
CA ALA A 154 11.20 -2.57 -2.58
C ALA A 154 9.86 -2.28 -3.27
N GLN A 155 9.03 -1.42 -2.66
CA GLN A 155 7.67 -1.18 -3.13
C GLN A 155 7.21 0.27 -2.99
N ARG A 156 6.25 0.63 -3.84
CA ARG A 156 5.51 1.90 -3.77
C ARG A 156 4.23 1.68 -2.96
N PRO A 157 3.71 2.68 -2.24
CA PRO A 157 2.41 2.56 -1.59
C PRO A 157 1.32 2.37 -2.67
N SER A 158 0.33 1.55 -2.37
CA SER A 158 -0.83 1.37 -3.24
C SER A 158 -1.62 2.68 -3.34
N GLY A 159 -2.36 2.84 -4.45
CA GLY A 159 -3.09 4.08 -4.72
C GLY A 159 -4.09 4.44 -3.62
N ASP A 160 -4.77 3.45 -3.08
CA ASP A 160 -5.73 3.59 -1.99
C ASP A 160 -5.10 4.01 -0.64
N ILE A 161 -3.84 3.64 -0.36
CA ILE A 161 -3.09 4.17 0.78
C ILE A 161 -2.79 5.65 0.56
N LEU A 162 -2.34 6.03 -0.63
CA LEU A 162 -2.06 7.44 -0.94
C LEU A 162 -3.34 8.30 -0.89
N ASP A 163 -4.46 7.78 -1.41
CA ASP A 163 -5.75 8.46 -1.36
C ASP A 163 -6.23 8.63 0.09
N LEU A 164 -6.06 7.60 0.92
CA LEU A 164 -6.37 7.66 2.35
C LEU A 164 -5.48 8.66 3.10
N LEU A 165 -4.18 8.69 2.82
CA LEU A 165 -3.26 9.65 3.44
C LEU A 165 -3.59 11.08 3.03
N ALA A 166 -3.95 11.32 1.76
CA ALA A 166 -4.39 12.63 1.31
C ALA A 166 -5.69 13.07 2.01
N LEU A 167 -6.65 12.16 2.20
CA LEU A 167 -7.86 12.43 2.95
C LEU A 167 -7.57 12.74 4.43
N ILE A 168 -6.71 11.96 5.08
CA ILE A 168 -6.26 12.21 6.46
C ILE A 168 -5.57 13.59 6.56
N CYS A 169 -4.73 13.96 5.59
CA CYS A 169 -4.11 15.29 5.55
C CYS A 169 -5.15 16.41 5.43
N HIS A 170 -6.14 16.24 4.56
CA HIS A 170 -7.21 17.22 4.38
C HIS A 170 -8.02 17.42 5.68
N GLU A 171 -8.44 16.33 6.33
CA GLU A 171 -9.15 16.38 7.60
C GLU A 171 -8.32 17.04 8.71
N ALA A 172 -7.01 16.77 8.74
CA ALA A 172 -6.08 17.40 9.69
C ALA A 172 -5.91 18.91 9.45
N GLU A 173 -6.04 19.37 8.20
CA GLU A 173 -5.97 20.79 7.84
C GLU A 173 -7.26 21.55 8.14
N GLU A 174 -8.42 20.91 7.94
CA GLU A 174 -9.72 21.48 8.27
C GLU A 174 -9.99 21.51 9.79
N GLY A 175 -9.19 20.77 10.58
CA GLY A 175 -9.33 20.74 12.04
C GLY A 175 -10.61 20.06 12.51
N LEU A 176 -11.21 19.21 11.67
CA LEU A 176 -12.46 18.50 11.96
C LEU A 176 -12.21 17.44 13.04
N SER A 177 -12.66 17.70 14.27
CA SER A 177 -12.64 16.73 15.36
C SER A 177 -14.03 16.12 15.55
N ASN A 178 -14.42 15.24 14.63
CA ASN A 178 -15.76 14.67 14.59
C ASN A 178 -15.84 13.27 15.24
N GLY A 179 -14.84 12.87 16.03
CA GLY A 179 -14.75 11.51 16.60
C GLY A 179 -14.50 10.40 15.55
N LEU A 180 -14.34 10.76 14.27
CA LEU A 180 -14.16 9.84 13.14
C LEU A 180 -12.70 9.38 12.96
N HIS A 181 -11.77 9.80 13.82
CA HIS A 181 -10.36 9.47 13.66
C HIS A 181 -10.09 7.97 13.75
N GLU A 182 -10.76 7.24 14.64
CA GLU A 182 -10.49 5.82 14.87
C GLU A 182 -10.73 4.96 13.61
N PRO A 183 -11.84 5.11 12.85
CA PRO A 183 -12.01 4.49 11.54
C PRO A 183 -10.84 4.75 10.56
N TYR A 184 -10.34 5.99 10.47
CA TYR A 184 -9.20 6.32 9.61
C TYR A 184 -7.94 5.54 10.02
N LEU A 185 -7.65 5.47 11.33
CA LEU A 185 -6.49 4.73 11.85
C LEU A 185 -6.61 3.23 11.60
N GLN A 186 -7.81 2.66 11.78
CA GLN A 186 -8.09 1.26 11.50
C GLN A 186 -7.87 0.92 10.03
N ILE A 187 -8.42 1.71 9.11
CA ILE A 187 -8.27 1.49 7.67
C ILE A 187 -6.81 1.65 7.27
N LEU A 188 -6.10 2.68 7.77
CA LEU A 188 -4.70 2.91 7.46
C LEU A 188 -3.84 1.72 7.89
N VAL A 189 -3.94 1.29 9.16
CA VAL A 189 -3.18 0.15 9.67
C VAL A 189 -3.54 -1.12 8.89
N ALA A 190 -4.82 -1.40 8.64
CA ALA A 190 -5.23 -2.59 7.90
C ALA A 190 -4.59 -2.63 6.50
N LYS A 191 -4.59 -1.51 5.77
CA LYS A 191 -3.95 -1.41 4.45
C LYS A 191 -2.43 -1.57 4.53
N LEU A 192 -1.79 -0.98 5.53
CA LEU A 192 -0.35 -1.15 5.76
C LEU A 192 0.00 -2.61 6.06
N LEU A 193 -0.80 -3.32 6.86
CA LEU A 193 -0.58 -4.74 7.17
C LEU A 193 -0.80 -5.66 5.97
N LEU A 194 -1.74 -5.30 5.07
CA LEU A 194 -1.96 -6.04 3.83
C LEU A 194 -0.83 -5.82 2.82
N GLN A 195 -0.24 -4.63 2.78
CA GLN A 195 0.80 -4.29 1.81
C GLN A 195 2.21 -4.60 2.31
N LEU A 196 2.48 -4.45 3.62
CA LEU A 196 3.82 -4.54 4.20
C LEU A 196 3.99 -5.86 4.95
N PRO A 197 4.98 -6.69 4.59
CA PRO A 197 5.29 -7.90 5.34
C PRO A 197 5.72 -7.56 6.78
N SER A 198 5.19 -8.31 7.75
CA SER A 198 5.47 -8.12 9.19
C SER A 198 5.54 -9.45 9.95
N ASN A 199 6.01 -9.40 11.20
CA ASN A 199 6.06 -10.55 12.11
C ASN A 199 4.72 -10.84 12.82
N LEU A 200 3.63 -10.16 12.45
CA LEU A 200 2.30 -10.37 13.03
C LEU A 200 1.71 -11.72 12.61
N LYS A 201 0.94 -12.31 13.52
CA LYS A 201 0.19 -13.55 13.28
C LYS A 201 -1.29 -13.31 13.57
N PRO A 202 -2.22 -13.86 12.76
CA PRO A 202 -3.64 -13.83 13.11
C PRO A 202 -3.90 -14.55 14.46
N GLN A 203 -4.89 -14.09 15.23
CA GLN A 203 -5.33 -14.78 16.44
C GLN A 203 -5.98 -16.13 16.10
N ALA A 204 -5.70 -17.16 16.91
CA ALA A 204 -6.09 -18.56 16.64
C ALA A 204 -7.61 -18.78 16.51
N ASP A 205 -8.43 -17.99 17.22
CA ASP A 205 -9.90 -18.05 17.20
C ASP A 205 -10.56 -17.17 16.13
N ARG A 206 -9.77 -16.50 15.30
CA ARG A 206 -10.31 -15.75 14.19
C ARG A 206 -10.57 -16.72 13.03
N PRO A 207 -11.80 -16.84 12.51
CA PRO A 207 -11.96 -17.36 11.15
C PRO A 207 -11.27 -16.36 10.24
N GLU A 208 -10.05 -16.66 9.75
CA GLU A 208 -9.26 -15.74 8.92
C GLU A 208 -10.15 -14.96 7.95
N PRO A 209 -10.38 -13.65 8.18
CA PRO A 209 -10.91 -12.80 7.14
C PRO A 209 -9.69 -12.43 6.29
N CYS A 210 -9.78 -12.68 4.99
CA CYS A 210 -8.80 -12.27 3.98
C CYS A 210 -7.45 -13.04 3.88
N GLY A 211 -7.00 -13.89 4.80
CA GLY A 211 -5.71 -14.61 4.61
C GLY A 211 -5.76 -15.66 3.49
N ARG A 212 -6.48 -16.76 3.73
CA ARG A 212 -6.76 -17.80 2.73
C ARG A 212 -7.45 -17.27 1.49
N PHE A 213 -8.43 -16.38 1.63
CA PHE A 213 -9.15 -15.88 0.46
C PHE A 213 -8.26 -14.99 -0.41
N THR A 214 -7.43 -14.11 0.16
CA THR A 214 -6.46 -13.31 -0.64
C THR A 214 -5.44 -14.21 -1.31
N ARG A 215 -4.85 -15.17 -0.60
CA ARG A 215 -3.92 -16.15 -1.22
C ARG A 215 -4.59 -16.95 -2.35
N LEU A 216 -5.87 -17.30 -2.18
CA LEU A 216 -6.63 -17.96 -3.22
C LEU A 216 -6.92 -17.03 -4.40
N LEU A 217 -7.18 -15.76 -4.17
CA LEU A 217 -7.34 -14.76 -5.22
C LEU A 217 -6.03 -14.57 -5.99
N ASP A 218 -4.89 -14.44 -5.31
CA ASP A 218 -3.57 -14.34 -5.95
C ASP A 218 -3.27 -15.59 -6.80
N TYR A 219 -3.54 -16.78 -6.26
CA TYR A 219 -3.44 -18.02 -7.00
C TYR A 219 -4.36 -18.01 -8.23
N LEU A 220 -5.62 -17.65 -8.06
CA LEU A 220 -6.57 -17.57 -9.17
C LEU A 220 -6.09 -16.60 -10.24
N GLU A 221 -5.62 -15.41 -9.88
CA GLU A 221 -5.13 -14.40 -10.81
C GLU A 221 -3.94 -14.88 -11.65
N ALA A 222 -3.04 -15.66 -11.06
CA ALA A 222 -1.92 -16.25 -11.78
C ALA A 222 -2.32 -17.42 -12.70
N HIS A 223 -3.42 -18.13 -12.39
CA HIS A 223 -3.82 -19.35 -13.09
C HIS A 223 -5.17 -19.23 -13.85
N LEU A 224 -5.67 -18.01 -14.10
CA LEU A 224 -6.96 -17.82 -14.78
C LEU A 224 -7.02 -18.45 -16.17
N GLY A 225 -5.90 -18.66 -16.86
CA GLY A 225 -5.84 -19.29 -18.18
C GLY A 225 -5.96 -20.83 -18.15
N GLU A 226 -5.83 -21.46 -16.99
CA GLU A 226 -5.72 -22.92 -16.85
C GLU A 226 -7.07 -23.60 -16.57
N GLU A 227 -7.14 -24.93 -16.63
CA GLU A 227 -8.34 -25.64 -16.20
C GLU A 227 -8.39 -25.73 -14.66
N LEU A 228 -9.33 -24.99 -14.05
CA LEU A 228 -9.47 -24.89 -12.59
C LEU A 228 -10.71 -25.66 -12.12
N SER A 229 -10.53 -26.52 -11.11
CA SER A 229 -11.61 -27.25 -10.44
C SER A 229 -11.80 -26.78 -8.99
N PRO A 230 -13.02 -26.87 -8.41
CA PRO A 230 -13.25 -26.55 -7.01
C PRO A 230 -12.37 -27.35 -6.06
N ARG A 231 -12.08 -28.62 -6.40
CA ARG A 231 -11.18 -29.49 -5.64
C ARG A 231 -9.76 -28.94 -5.57
N GLN A 232 -9.20 -28.49 -6.69
CA GLN A 232 -7.86 -27.86 -6.71
C GLN A 232 -7.84 -26.57 -5.89
N LEU A 233 -8.86 -25.72 -6.06
CA LEU A 233 -8.98 -24.47 -5.33
C LEU A 233 -9.10 -24.70 -3.82
N ALA A 234 -9.86 -25.72 -3.41
CA ALA A 234 -10.01 -26.08 -2.01
C ALA A 234 -8.69 -26.61 -1.42
N ALA A 235 -7.96 -27.44 -2.17
CA ALA A 235 -6.65 -27.97 -1.78
C ALA A 235 -5.62 -26.85 -1.57
N GLN A 236 -5.60 -25.82 -2.44
CA GLN A 236 -4.68 -24.68 -2.35
C GLN A 236 -4.78 -23.90 -1.04
N VAL A 237 -5.94 -23.92 -0.39
CA VAL A 237 -6.19 -23.25 0.91
C VAL A 237 -6.51 -24.21 2.05
N HIS A 238 -6.22 -25.51 1.87
CA HIS A 238 -6.47 -26.57 2.85
C HIS A 238 -7.93 -26.59 3.37
N LEU A 239 -8.89 -26.44 2.47
CA LEU A 239 -10.32 -26.51 2.76
C LEU A 239 -10.98 -27.73 2.11
N SER A 240 -12.12 -28.14 2.65
CA SER A 240 -13.06 -28.99 1.91
C SER A 240 -13.79 -28.16 0.84
N GLU A 241 -14.30 -28.79 -0.21
CA GLU A 241 -15.08 -28.08 -1.23
C GLU A 241 -16.29 -27.34 -0.62
N ARG A 242 -17.00 -27.96 0.33
CA ARG A 242 -18.11 -27.31 1.05
C ARG A 242 -17.66 -26.03 1.75
N ALA A 243 -16.52 -26.06 2.43
CA ALA A 243 -15.96 -24.88 3.09
C ALA A 243 -15.51 -23.82 2.07
N LEU A 244 -14.99 -24.22 0.91
CA LEU A 244 -14.65 -23.33 -0.20
C LEU A 244 -15.90 -22.60 -0.74
N PHE A 245 -17.00 -23.32 -1.00
CA PHE A 245 -18.24 -22.69 -1.45
C PHE A 245 -18.78 -21.71 -0.41
N GLY A 246 -18.77 -22.09 0.88
CA GLY A 246 -19.15 -21.19 1.97
C GLY A 246 -18.26 -19.94 2.05
N LEU A 247 -16.95 -20.10 1.83
CA LEU A 247 -16.00 -19.00 1.77
C LEU A 247 -16.33 -18.04 0.62
N PHE A 248 -16.53 -18.54 -0.60
CA PHE A 248 -16.87 -17.68 -1.74
C PHE A 248 -18.23 -17.00 -1.60
N GLN A 249 -19.23 -17.68 -1.03
CA GLN A 249 -20.52 -17.07 -0.75
C GLN A 249 -20.39 -15.93 0.27
N ARG A 250 -19.59 -16.13 1.33
CA ARG A 250 -19.37 -15.11 2.37
C ARG A 250 -18.58 -13.90 1.86
N GLU A 251 -17.52 -14.13 1.10
CA GLU A 251 -16.57 -13.07 0.71
C GLU A 251 -16.99 -12.33 -0.57
N VAL A 252 -17.56 -13.03 -1.56
CA VAL A 252 -17.86 -12.45 -2.90
C VAL A 252 -19.26 -12.78 -3.42
N GLY A 253 -20.11 -13.44 -2.62
CA GLY A 253 -21.53 -13.66 -2.93
C GLY A 253 -21.80 -14.51 -4.17
N CYS A 254 -20.86 -15.35 -4.61
CA CYS A 254 -21.06 -16.24 -5.77
C CYS A 254 -20.29 -17.55 -5.62
N ALA A 255 -20.46 -18.48 -6.57
CA ALA A 255 -19.72 -19.74 -6.55
C ALA A 255 -18.26 -19.59 -7.06
N PRO A 256 -17.30 -20.44 -6.64
CA PRO A 256 -15.90 -20.33 -7.04
C PRO A 256 -15.69 -20.26 -8.56
N LEU A 257 -16.28 -21.17 -9.32
CA LEU A 257 -16.14 -21.20 -10.78
C LEU A 257 -16.92 -20.06 -11.48
N GLU A 258 -17.94 -19.51 -10.82
CA GLU A 258 -18.59 -18.31 -11.31
C GLU A 258 -17.67 -17.10 -11.18
N PHE A 259 -17.00 -16.95 -10.04
CA PHE A 259 -16.00 -15.91 -9.82
C PHE A 259 -14.88 -15.98 -10.86
N VAL A 260 -14.28 -17.17 -11.06
CA VAL A 260 -13.23 -17.40 -12.08
C VAL A 260 -13.69 -16.96 -13.46
N ARG A 261 -14.90 -17.38 -13.86
CA ARG A 261 -15.48 -17.01 -15.15
C ARG A 261 -15.69 -15.50 -15.30
N ARG A 262 -16.14 -14.82 -14.24
CA ARG A 262 -16.31 -13.35 -14.25
C ARG A 262 -14.95 -12.65 -14.49
N ARG A 263 -13.90 -13.08 -13.79
CA ARG A 263 -12.53 -12.55 -13.96
C ARG A 263 -11.96 -12.83 -15.35
N ARG A 264 -12.18 -14.03 -15.91
CA ARG A 264 -11.81 -14.36 -17.29
C ARG A 264 -12.48 -13.43 -18.31
N LEU A 265 -13.78 -13.15 -18.15
CA LEU A 265 -14.51 -12.22 -19.01
C LEU A 265 -13.96 -10.79 -18.91
N GLU A 266 -13.62 -10.33 -17.70
CA GLU A 266 -13.00 -9.01 -17.48
C GLU A 266 -11.65 -8.88 -18.17
N ARG A 267 -10.75 -9.86 -18.01
CA ARG A 267 -9.45 -9.86 -18.69
C ARG A 267 -9.58 -9.97 -20.20
N ALA A 268 -10.48 -10.83 -20.68
CA ALA A 268 -10.77 -10.92 -22.11
C ALA A 268 -11.24 -9.56 -22.65
N ARG A 269 -12.15 -8.86 -21.94
CA ARG A 269 -12.58 -7.52 -22.34
C ARG A 269 -11.44 -6.51 -22.36
N ALA A 270 -10.59 -6.50 -21.34
CA ALA A 270 -9.43 -5.61 -21.31
C ALA A 270 -8.52 -5.84 -22.53
N MET A 271 -8.27 -7.10 -22.90
CA MET A 271 -7.47 -7.44 -24.08
C MET A 271 -8.18 -7.09 -25.40
N LEU A 272 -9.50 -7.22 -25.49
CA LEU A 272 -10.28 -6.82 -26.67
C LEU A 272 -10.27 -5.29 -26.86
N LEU A 273 -10.24 -4.52 -25.77
CA LEU A 273 -10.23 -3.05 -25.79
C LEU A 273 -8.84 -2.46 -26.03
N ASP A 274 -7.77 -3.16 -25.68
CA ASP A 274 -6.40 -2.66 -25.83
C ASP A 274 -5.91 -2.77 -27.30
N PRO A 275 -5.69 -1.64 -28.01
CA PRO A 275 -5.20 -1.65 -29.39
C PRO A 275 -3.79 -2.21 -29.53
N ARG A 276 -3.01 -2.22 -28.44
CA ARG A 276 -1.62 -2.69 -28.40
C ARG A 276 -1.52 -4.17 -28.05
N ALA A 277 -2.62 -4.82 -27.66
CA ALA A 277 -2.61 -6.23 -27.31
C ALA A 277 -2.27 -7.10 -28.52
N PRO A 278 -1.39 -8.13 -28.35
CA PRO A 278 -0.86 -8.93 -29.46
C PRO A 278 -1.86 -9.94 -30.05
N ALA A 279 -3.12 -9.94 -29.61
CA ALA A 279 -4.14 -10.83 -30.16
C ALA A 279 -4.55 -10.41 -31.58
N ARG A 280 -4.81 -11.40 -32.44
CA ARG A 280 -5.19 -11.24 -33.85
C ARG A 280 -6.67 -11.44 -34.08
N SER A 281 -7.39 -12.05 -33.15
CA SER A 281 -8.84 -12.27 -33.26
C SER A 281 -9.53 -12.41 -31.90
N VAL A 282 -10.85 -12.24 -31.89
CA VAL A 282 -11.71 -12.55 -30.73
C VAL A 282 -11.54 -14.01 -30.27
N THR A 283 -11.34 -14.93 -31.22
CA THR A 283 -11.12 -16.36 -30.94
C THR A 283 -9.84 -16.58 -30.14
N GLU A 284 -8.74 -15.95 -30.54
CA GLU A 284 -7.47 -16.03 -29.81
C GLU A 284 -7.61 -15.48 -28.38
N VAL A 285 -8.31 -14.34 -28.21
CA VAL A 285 -8.56 -13.79 -26.88
C VAL A 285 -9.38 -14.76 -26.02
N ALA A 286 -10.44 -15.35 -26.57
CA ALA A 286 -11.27 -16.29 -25.83
C ALA A 286 -10.46 -17.52 -25.37
N LEU A 287 -9.68 -18.12 -26.26
CA LEU A 287 -8.85 -19.29 -25.96
C LEU A 287 -7.75 -18.97 -24.93
N ALA A 288 -7.07 -17.82 -25.08
CA ALA A 288 -6.04 -17.38 -24.14
C ALA A 288 -6.57 -17.16 -22.71
N HIS A 289 -7.87 -16.94 -22.56
CA HIS A 289 -8.54 -16.75 -21.27
C HIS A 289 -9.34 -17.99 -20.82
N GLY A 290 -9.04 -19.16 -21.40
CA GLY A 290 -9.60 -20.44 -20.94
C GLY A 290 -11.06 -20.68 -21.36
N PHE A 291 -11.54 -20.06 -22.44
CA PHE A 291 -12.85 -20.35 -23.03
C PHE A 291 -12.72 -21.29 -24.23
N LEU A 292 -13.04 -22.57 -24.04
CA LEU A 292 -13.00 -23.59 -25.09
C LEU A 292 -14.22 -23.54 -26.04
N HIS A 293 -15.36 -22.99 -25.59
CA HIS A 293 -16.61 -22.93 -26.36
C HIS A 293 -16.97 -21.49 -26.73
N LEU A 294 -16.61 -21.07 -27.94
CA LEU A 294 -16.74 -19.68 -28.41
C LEU A 294 -18.18 -19.15 -28.36
N GLY A 295 -19.17 -19.97 -28.71
CA GLY A 295 -20.58 -19.57 -28.64
C GLY A 295 -21.04 -19.25 -27.21
N ARG A 296 -20.64 -20.09 -26.23
CA ARG A 296 -20.93 -19.85 -24.80
C ARG A 296 -20.19 -18.63 -24.28
N PHE A 297 -18.94 -18.45 -24.67
CA PHE A 297 -18.17 -17.24 -24.35
C PHE A 297 -18.89 -15.98 -24.84
N ALA A 298 -19.30 -15.93 -26.11
CA ALA A 298 -19.98 -14.76 -26.67
C ALA A 298 -21.31 -14.46 -25.96
N GLN A 299 -22.09 -15.49 -25.62
CA GLN A 299 -23.33 -15.32 -24.85
C GLN A 299 -23.06 -14.78 -23.44
N GLN A 300 -22.10 -15.36 -22.72
CA GLN A 300 -21.75 -14.94 -21.35
C GLN A 300 -21.14 -13.53 -21.33
N TYR A 301 -20.31 -13.21 -22.31
CA TYR A 301 -19.74 -11.88 -22.49
C TYR A 301 -20.83 -10.85 -22.71
N LYS A 302 -21.76 -11.10 -23.64
CA LYS A 302 -22.88 -10.21 -23.92
C LYS A 302 -23.80 -10.03 -22.72
N ALA A 303 -24.08 -11.10 -21.99
CA ALA A 303 -24.87 -11.02 -20.76
C ALA A 303 -24.21 -10.14 -19.69
N ARG A 304 -22.87 -10.12 -19.60
CA ARG A 304 -22.13 -9.32 -18.61
C ARG A 304 -21.91 -7.87 -19.03
N PHE A 305 -21.65 -7.61 -20.31
CA PHE A 305 -21.18 -6.30 -20.78
C PHE A 305 -22.16 -5.57 -21.71
N GLY A 306 -23.30 -6.17 -22.05
CA GLY A 306 -24.33 -5.57 -22.91
C GLY A 306 -24.02 -5.61 -24.41
N GLU A 307 -22.79 -5.96 -24.81
CA GLU A 307 -22.34 -6.01 -26.20
C GLU A 307 -21.63 -7.34 -26.52
N SER A 308 -21.53 -7.72 -27.79
CA SER A 308 -20.80 -8.94 -28.16
C SER A 308 -19.28 -8.70 -28.18
N PRO A 309 -18.45 -9.74 -27.95
CA PRO A 309 -16.99 -9.61 -28.05
C PRO A 309 -16.51 -9.03 -29.39
N SER A 310 -17.19 -9.39 -30.48
CA SER A 310 -16.89 -8.88 -31.82
C SER A 310 -17.25 -7.41 -32.00
N ALA A 311 -18.28 -6.91 -31.29
CA ALA A 311 -18.59 -5.48 -31.28
C ALA A 311 -17.50 -4.70 -30.56
N THR A 312 -17.10 -5.15 -29.36
CA THR A 312 -15.96 -4.58 -28.62
C THR A 312 -14.68 -4.58 -29.47
N TRP A 313 -14.38 -5.69 -30.15
CA TRP A 313 -13.21 -5.79 -31.02
C TRP A 313 -13.22 -4.82 -32.19
N ARG A 314 -14.38 -4.60 -32.84
CA ARG A 314 -14.48 -3.61 -33.92
C ARG A 314 -14.34 -2.18 -33.43
N GLY A 315 -14.85 -1.88 -32.23
CA GLY A 315 -14.65 -0.59 -31.57
C GLY A 315 -13.19 -0.26 -31.27
N ARG A 316 -12.29 -1.26 -31.25
CA ARG A 316 -10.83 -1.08 -31.10
C ARG A 316 -10.17 -0.42 -32.30
N SER A 317 -10.79 -0.48 -33.47
CA SER A 317 -10.25 0.02 -34.75
C SER A 317 -10.84 1.39 -35.15
N SER A 318 -11.68 1.98 -34.31
CA SER A 318 -12.24 3.33 -34.47
C SER A 318 -11.53 4.30 -33.52
#